data_AF-A0A8S1YCV2-F1
#
_entry.id   AF-A0A8S1YCV2-F1
#
_cell.length_a   1.000
_cell.length_b   1.000
_cell.length_c   1.000
_cell.angle_alpha   90.00
_cell.angle_beta   90.00
_cell.angle_gamma   90.00
#
_symmetry.space_group_name_H-M   'P 1'
#
loop_
_entity.id
_entity.type
_entity.pdbx_description
1 polymer ?
#
loop_
_entity_poly.entity_id
_entity_poly.type
_entity_poly.pdbx_seq_one_letter_code
_entity_poly.pdbx_strand_id
1 'polypeptide(L)'
;MSSKVNEIKNCSTHQLQIVAVDLKATKEKQEKFLCVKCLIDRVDGNYIVLLKEGLEMIDQMKNKFKEQTISHTQQQQENIKSLQSSVLEMNKLFSDVFTKLQNNFDEIINSNQQDIQTKEKTVEEIDLDQDFETLSDIYKGNSDFDMPKPKIKIDNFKSLMDNYQSQFFSMANSSSFSQTFEQIKKIKSQYQNEFSIDQEFIQIYKNFKIQLQNT
;
A
#
# COMPACT_ATOMS: atom_id res chain seq x y z
N MET A 1 8.87 -18.61 33.94
CA MET A 1 9.54 -17.76 34.96
C MET A 1 10.99 -18.18 35.01
N SER A 2 11.91 -17.37 34.48
CA SER A 2 13.34 -17.64 34.55
C SER A 2 14.00 -16.41 35.14
N SER A 3 14.12 -16.40 36.46
CA SER A 3 14.83 -15.39 37.24
C SER A 3 16.31 -15.54 36.98
N LYS A 4 16.82 -14.83 35.97
CA LYS A 4 18.26 -14.55 35.89
C LYS A 4 18.63 -13.73 37.10
N VAL A 5 19.17 -14.38 38.12
CA VAL A 5 19.85 -13.71 39.23
C VAL A 5 21.04 -12.99 38.60
N ASN A 6 20.92 -11.67 38.42
CA ASN A 6 22.07 -10.85 38.04
C ASN A 6 23.07 -10.96 39.19
N GLU A 7 24.24 -11.54 38.93
CA GLU A 7 25.36 -11.51 39.87
C GLU A 7 25.65 -10.05 40.22
N ILE A 8 25.46 -9.69 41.49
CA ILE A 8 25.63 -8.32 41.95
C ILE A 8 27.13 -8.09 42.06
N LYS A 9 27.65 -7.25 41.17
CA LYS A 9 29.08 -6.91 41.11
C LYS A 9 29.53 -6.15 42.35
N ASN A 10 30.83 -6.25 42.64
CA ASN A 10 31.50 -5.50 43.70
C ASN A 10 32.12 -4.22 43.13
N CYS A 11 32.12 -3.15 43.92
CA CYS A 11 32.85 -1.91 43.65
C CYS A 11 34.35 -2.18 43.55
N SER A 12 34.99 -1.70 42.48
CA SER A 12 36.43 -1.86 42.23
C SER A 12 37.30 -1.21 43.30
N THR A 13 36.90 -0.06 43.85
CA THR A 13 37.66 0.69 44.86
C THR A 13 37.54 0.09 46.26
N HIS A 14 36.33 -0.33 46.65
CA HIS A 14 36.04 -0.69 48.04
C HIS A 14 35.80 -2.18 48.26
N GLN A 15 35.70 -2.98 47.20
CA GLN A 15 35.37 -4.42 47.24
C GLN A 15 34.05 -4.71 47.98
N LEU A 16 33.13 -3.73 47.97
CA LEU A 16 31.79 -3.83 48.56
C LEU A 16 30.74 -3.95 47.47
N GLN A 17 29.64 -4.62 47.77
CA GLN A 17 28.53 -4.81 46.84
C GLN A 17 27.99 -3.48 46.31
N ILE A 18 27.72 -3.41 44.99
CA ILE A 18 27.01 -2.28 44.39
C ILE A 18 25.55 -2.30 44.82
N VAL A 19 25.06 -1.17 45.34
CA VAL A 19 23.70 -1.03 45.90
C VAL A 19 22.89 0.07 45.19
N ALA A 20 23.54 1.00 44.50
CA ALA A 20 22.89 2.12 43.83
C ALA A 20 23.58 2.48 42.50
N VAL A 21 22.87 3.24 41.68
CA VAL A 21 23.34 3.76 40.40
C VAL A 21 23.07 5.26 40.32
N ASP A 22 24.08 6.03 39.92
CA ASP A 22 23.96 7.44 39.58
C ASP A 22 23.59 7.59 38.09
N LEU A 23 22.36 8.00 37.82
CA LEU A 23 21.83 8.16 36.47
C LEU A 23 22.42 9.38 35.75
N LYS A 24 22.86 10.41 36.50
CA LYS A 24 23.51 11.59 35.92
C LYS A 24 24.92 11.24 35.46
N ALA A 25 25.70 10.56 36.31
CA ALA A 25 27.01 10.03 35.94
C ALA A 25 26.92 9.06 34.74
N THR A 26 25.83 8.30 34.64
CA THR A 26 25.56 7.45 33.47
C THR A 26 25.46 8.25 32.17
N LYS A 27 24.74 9.38 32.17
CA LYS A 27 24.61 10.27 31.01
C LYS A 27 25.95 10.89 30.62
N GLU A 28 26.77 11.23 31.61
CA GLU A 28 28.10 11.85 31.44
C GLU A 28 29.22 10.82 31.17
N LYS A 29 28.88 9.52 31.07
CA LYS A 29 29.82 8.40 30.85
C LYS A 29 30.89 8.27 31.94
N GLN A 30 30.56 8.65 33.18
CA GLN A 30 31.43 8.53 34.35
C GLN A 30 31.12 7.27 35.16
N GLU A 31 31.90 7.02 36.22
CA GLU A 31 31.67 5.93 37.17
C GLU A 31 30.29 6.09 37.81
N LYS A 32 29.39 5.15 37.50
CA LYS A 32 27.95 5.24 37.80
C LYS A 32 27.48 4.27 38.87
N PHE A 33 28.24 3.21 39.14
CA PHE A 33 27.85 2.17 40.09
C PHE A 33 28.41 2.49 41.48
N LEU A 34 27.54 2.51 42.48
CA LEU A 34 27.90 2.92 43.83
C LEU A 34 27.70 1.77 44.82
N CYS A 35 28.75 1.44 45.57
CA CYS A 35 28.60 0.71 46.84
C CYS A 35 28.22 1.69 47.96
N VAL A 36 27.93 1.16 49.16
CA VAL A 36 27.53 1.99 50.30
C VAL A 36 28.54 3.10 50.65
N LYS A 37 29.85 2.86 50.51
CA LYS A 37 30.89 3.88 50.77
C LYS A 37 30.87 4.99 49.72
N CYS A 38 30.91 4.61 48.44
CA CYS A 38 30.83 5.57 47.33
C CYS A 38 29.52 6.39 47.34
N LEU A 39 28.44 5.78 47.83
CA LEU A 39 27.16 6.45 47.97
C LEU A 39 27.25 7.57 49.03
N ILE A 40 27.82 7.29 50.20
CA ILE A 40 28.02 8.28 51.27
C ILE A 40 28.86 9.47 50.77
N ASP A 41 29.87 9.21 49.95
CA ASP A 41 30.73 10.25 49.37
C ASP A 41 30.00 11.13 48.32
N ARG A 42 28.83 10.69 47.82
CA ARG A 42 28.09 11.33 46.71
C ARG A 42 26.62 11.66 47.04
N VAL A 43 26.23 11.71 48.32
CA VAL A 43 24.83 11.84 48.78
C VAL A 43 24.10 13.09 48.26
N ASP A 44 24.79 14.09 47.71
CA ASP A 44 24.20 15.35 47.25
C ASP A 44 23.47 15.27 45.88
N GLY A 45 23.09 14.08 45.42
CA GLY A 45 22.57 13.83 44.07
C GLY A 45 21.11 13.38 43.97
N ASN A 46 20.24 14.21 43.38
CA ASN A 46 18.82 13.90 43.07
C ASN A 46 18.61 12.81 41.99
N TYR A 47 19.67 12.20 41.47
CA TYR A 47 19.62 11.26 40.33
C TYR A 47 20.16 9.86 40.68
N ILE A 48 20.28 9.55 41.97
CA ILE A 48 20.73 8.25 42.45
C ILE A 48 19.52 7.37 42.72
N VAL A 49 19.53 6.15 42.16
CA VAL A 49 18.46 5.16 42.33
C VAL A 49 19.06 3.87 42.88
N LEU A 50 18.34 3.17 43.75
CA LEU A 50 18.79 1.86 44.23
C LEU A 50 18.88 0.88 43.06
N LEU A 51 19.91 0.04 43.04
CA LEU A 51 20.18 -0.86 41.92
C LEU A 51 18.98 -1.78 41.66
N LYS A 52 18.33 -2.27 42.72
CA LYS A 52 17.13 -3.12 42.61
C LYS A 52 15.97 -2.38 41.93
N GLU A 53 15.66 -1.16 42.37
CA GLU A 53 14.60 -0.33 41.79
C GLU A 53 14.92 0.03 40.34
N GLY A 54 16.18 0.38 40.04
CA GLY A 54 16.63 0.66 38.68
C GLY A 54 16.49 -0.54 37.74
N LEU A 55 16.77 -1.76 38.22
CA LEU A 55 16.54 -2.99 37.45
C LEU A 55 15.05 -3.22 37.16
N GLU A 56 14.17 -2.99 38.14
CA GLU A 56 12.72 -3.06 37.97
C GLU A 56 12.20 -2.01 36.97
N MET A 57 12.68 -0.77 37.08
CA MET A 57 12.37 0.32 36.14
C MET A 57 12.81 -0.03 34.71
N ILE A 58 14.01 -0.62 34.54
CA ILE A 58 14.51 -1.06 33.24
C ILE A 58 13.61 -2.14 32.65
N ASP A 59 13.18 -3.12 33.45
CA ASP A 59 12.30 -4.18 32.98
C ASP A 59 10.93 -3.63 32.55
N GLN A 60 10.32 -2.77 33.38
CA GLN A 60 9.07 -2.09 33.04
C GLN A 60 9.18 -1.25 31.77
N MET A 61 10.26 -0.49 31.62
CA MET A 61 10.52 0.32 30.44
C MET A 61 10.64 -0.54 29.18
N LYS A 62 11.38 -1.66 29.25
CA LYS A 62 11.52 -2.60 28.13
C LYS A 62 10.20 -3.25 27.75
N ASN A 63 9.40 -3.65 28.74
CA ASN A 63 8.09 -4.26 28.49
C ASN A 63 7.14 -3.25 27.82
N LYS A 64 7.08 -2.00 28.32
CA LYS A 64 6.31 -0.92 27.67
C LYS A 64 6.74 -0.67 26.24
N PHE A 65 8.05 -0.56 25.98
CA PHE A 65 8.58 -0.35 24.64
C PHE A 65 8.24 -1.52 23.70
N LYS A 66 8.35 -2.76 24.20
CA LYS A 66 7.99 -3.96 23.45
C LYS A 66 6.49 -3.97 23.08
N GLU A 67 5.62 -3.65 24.05
CA GLU A 67 4.17 -3.57 23.82
C GLU A 67 3.81 -2.50 22.79
N GLN A 68 4.41 -1.31 22.91
CA GLN A 68 4.25 -0.23 21.92
C GLN A 68 4.69 -0.66 20.53
N THR A 69 5.86 -1.31 20.42
CA THR A 69 6.38 -1.81 19.15
C THR A 69 5.45 -2.84 18.51
N ILE A 70 4.95 -3.78 19.31
CA ILE A 70 4.00 -4.82 18.85
C ILE A 70 2.71 -4.15 18.36
N SER A 71 2.14 -3.24 19.15
CA SER A 71 0.90 -2.54 18.79
C SER A 71 1.06 -1.73 17.50
N HIS A 72 2.16 -0.99 17.35
CA HIS A 72 2.43 -0.22 16.13
C HIS A 72 2.62 -1.14 14.91
N THR A 73 3.31 -2.26 15.08
CA THR A 73 3.51 -3.26 14.01
C THR A 73 2.19 -3.91 13.60
N GLN A 74 1.32 -4.22 14.57
CA GLN A 74 -0.02 -4.75 14.30
C GLN A 74 -0.89 -3.74 13.54
N GLN A 75 -0.89 -2.48 13.96
CA GLN A 75 -1.60 -1.41 13.25
C GLN A 75 -1.09 -1.23 11.82
N GLN A 76 0.23 -1.27 11.60
CA GLN A 76 0.82 -1.27 10.26
C GLN A 76 0.31 -2.46 9.43
N GLN A 77 0.29 -3.65 10.01
CA GLN A 77 -0.18 -4.85 9.34
C GLN A 77 -1.66 -4.76 8.96
N GLU A 78 -2.52 -4.25 9.85
CA GLU A 78 -3.95 -4.05 9.60
C GLU A 78 -4.19 -3.02 8.49
N ASN A 79 -3.45 -1.90 8.51
CA ASN A 79 -3.50 -0.88 7.47
C ASN A 79 -3.16 -1.47 6.08
N ILE A 80 -2.10 -2.28 6.00
CA ILE A 80 -1.69 -2.94 4.75
C ILE A 80 -2.72 -3.96 4.29
N LYS A 81 -3.28 -4.79 5.19
CA LYS A 81 -4.35 -5.74 4.86
C LYS A 81 -5.59 -5.03 4.31
N SER A 82 -5.99 -3.92 4.94
CA SER A 82 -7.14 -3.14 4.50
C SER A 82 -6.93 -2.56 3.10
N LEU A 83 -5.75 -1.98 2.84
CA LEU A 83 -5.39 -1.46 1.52
C LEU A 83 -5.37 -2.57 0.46
N GLN A 84 -4.82 -3.74 0.81
CA GLN A 84 -4.80 -4.91 -0.08
C GLN A 84 -6.21 -5.32 -0.48
N SER A 85 -7.15 -5.39 0.47
CA SER A 85 -8.55 -5.72 0.19
C SER A 85 -9.20 -4.73 -0.79
N SER A 86 -8.98 -3.42 -0.59
CA SER A 86 -9.55 -2.40 -1.49
C SER A 86 -8.93 -2.40 -2.89
N VAL A 87 -7.62 -2.65 -3.00
CA VAL A 87 -6.95 -2.85 -4.30
C VAL A 87 -7.50 -4.08 -5.03
N LEU A 88 -7.77 -5.18 -4.31
CA LEU A 88 -8.35 -6.39 -4.90
C LEU A 88 -9.78 -6.15 -5.42
N GLU A 89 -10.60 -5.42 -4.67
CA GLU A 89 -11.95 -5.03 -5.11
C GLU A 89 -11.91 -4.17 -6.37
N MET A 90 -11.04 -3.16 -6.40
CA MET A 90 -10.84 -2.32 -7.58
C MET A 90 -10.39 -3.14 -8.79
N ASN A 91 -9.42 -4.04 -8.59
CA ASN A 91 -8.93 -4.91 -9.64
C ASN A 91 -10.04 -5.81 -10.20
N LYS A 92 -10.86 -6.42 -9.34
CA LYS A 92 -12.00 -7.24 -9.76
C LYS A 92 -12.98 -6.43 -10.62
N LEU A 93 -13.37 -5.24 -10.15
CA LEU A 93 -14.28 -4.37 -10.90
C LEU A 93 -13.72 -4.03 -12.28
N PHE A 94 -12.42 -3.72 -12.36
CA PHE A 94 -11.78 -3.36 -13.62
C PHE A 94 -11.69 -4.57 -14.56
N SER A 95 -11.28 -5.74 -14.04
CA SER A 95 -11.24 -6.99 -14.81
C SER A 95 -12.60 -7.38 -15.38
N ASP A 96 -13.68 -7.22 -14.61
CA ASP A 96 -15.04 -7.51 -15.07
C ASP A 96 -15.45 -6.60 -16.24
N VAL A 97 -15.11 -5.31 -16.17
CA VAL A 97 -15.38 -4.36 -17.27
C VAL A 97 -14.53 -4.68 -18.49
N PHE A 98 -13.23 -4.94 -18.33
CA PHE A 98 -12.36 -5.30 -19.45
C PHE A 98 -12.80 -6.58 -20.15
N THR A 99 -13.23 -7.58 -19.40
CA THR A 99 -13.73 -8.85 -19.96
C THR A 99 -15.00 -8.60 -20.80
N LYS A 100 -15.93 -7.79 -20.30
CA LYS A 100 -17.15 -7.43 -21.04
C LYS A 100 -16.83 -6.67 -22.33
N LEU A 101 -15.92 -5.69 -22.27
CA LEU A 101 -15.49 -4.94 -23.44
C LEU A 101 -14.86 -5.86 -24.49
N GLN A 102 -13.99 -6.77 -24.06
CA GLN A 102 -13.32 -7.71 -24.96
C GLN A 102 -14.33 -8.63 -25.66
N ASN A 103 -15.27 -9.22 -24.91
CA ASN A 103 -16.31 -10.05 -25.49
C ASN A 103 -17.16 -9.27 -26.52
N ASN A 104 -17.52 -8.02 -26.21
CA ASN A 104 -18.27 -7.18 -27.14
C ASN A 104 -17.46 -6.88 -28.41
N PHE A 105 -16.15 -6.65 -28.32
CA PHE A 105 -15.30 -6.47 -29.50
C PHE A 105 -15.27 -7.72 -30.36
N ASP A 106 -15.09 -8.89 -29.75
CA ASP A 106 -15.04 -10.16 -30.45
C ASP A 106 -16.38 -10.47 -31.15
N GLU A 107 -17.52 -10.22 -30.50
CA GLU A 107 -18.84 -10.36 -31.10
C GLU A 107 -19.01 -9.47 -32.35
N ILE A 108 -18.61 -8.20 -32.27
CA ILE A 108 -18.72 -7.26 -33.37
C ILE A 108 -17.77 -7.62 -34.52
N ILE A 109 -16.53 -8.02 -34.21
CA ILE A 109 -15.57 -8.47 -35.21
C ILE A 109 -16.12 -9.70 -35.94
N ASN A 110 -16.62 -10.70 -35.20
CA ASN A 110 -17.17 -11.91 -35.78
C ASN A 110 -18.41 -11.63 -36.63
N SER A 111 -19.33 -10.78 -36.16
CA SER A 111 -20.52 -10.36 -36.92
C SER A 111 -20.11 -9.67 -38.22
N ASN A 112 -19.18 -8.72 -38.17
CA ASN A 112 -18.72 -8.02 -39.37
C ASN A 112 -18.00 -8.95 -40.35
N GLN A 113 -17.23 -9.92 -39.86
CA GLN A 113 -16.58 -10.93 -40.70
C GLN A 113 -17.60 -11.82 -41.41
N GLN A 114 -18.67 -12.22 -40.73
CA GLN A 114 -19.78 -12.98 -41.34
C GLN A 114 -20.50 -12.17 -42.42
N ASP A 115 -20.77 -10.88 -42.16
CA ASP A 115 -21.37 -9.98 -43.14
C ASP A 115 -20.50 -9.81 -44.39
N ILE A 116 -19.18 -9.65 -44.21
CA ILE A 116 -18.22 -9.57 -45.32
C ILE A 116 -18.24 -10.87 -46.12
N GLN A 117 -18.10 -12.02 -45.47
CA GLN A 117 -18.08 -13.33 -46.15
C GLN A 117 -19.38 -13.61 -46.90
N THR A 118 -20.51 -13.16 -46.36
CA THR A 118 -21.81 -13.28 -47.03
C THR A 118 -21.78 -12.46 -48.32
N LYS A 119 -21.46 -11.17 -48.23
CA LYS A 119 -21.37 -10.27 -49.39
C LYS A 119 -20.34 -10.68 -50.45
N GLU A 120 -19.26 -11.36 -50.05
CA GLU A 120 -18.27 -11.90 -50.99
C GLU A 120 -18.78 -13.15 -51.75
N LYS A 121 -19.68 -13.93 -51.15
CA LYS A 121 -20.16 -15.21 -51.70
C LYS A 121 -21.46 -15.10 -52.47
N THR A 122 -22.34 -14.17 -52.09
CA THR A 122 -23.57 -13.89 -52.83
C THR A 122 -23.34 -12.73 -53.78
N VAL A 123 -23.43 -13.02 -55.09
CA VAL A 123 -23.89 -12.00 -56.04
C VAL A 123 -25.35 -11.77 -55.68
N GLU A 124 -25.70 -10.56 -55.26
CA GLU A 124 -27.11 -10.23 -54.99
C GLU A 124 -27.94 -10.55 -56.25
N GLU A 125 -29.07 -11.26 -56.07
CA GLU A 125 -29.96 -11.57 -57.19
C GLU A 125 -30.40 -10.26 -57.86
N ILE A 126 -30.37 -10.23 -59.19
CA ILE A 126 -30.79 -9.06 -59.96
C ILE A 126 -32.29 -8.84 -59.74
N ASP A 127 -32.63 -7.75 -59.07
CA ASP A 127 -33.99 -7.23 -58.99
C ASP A 127 -34.16 -6.23 -60.13
N LEU A 128 -34.73 -6.69 -61.25
CA LEU A 128 -34.81 -5.89 -62.47
C LEU A 128 -35.46 -4.52 -62.23
N ASP A 129 -36.51 -4.43 -61.42
CA ASP A 129 -37.24 -3.17 -61.22
C ASP A 129 -36.37 -2.18 -60.41
N GLN A 130 -35.78 -2.62 -59.31
CA GLN A 130 -34.95 -1.76 -58.45
C GLN A 130 -33.57 -1.46 -59.06
N ASP A 131 -32.96 -2.43 -59.75
CA ASP A 131 -31.65 -2.30 -60.36
C ASP A 131 -31.70 -1.41 -61.60
N PHE A 132 -32.75 -1.47 -62.42
CA PHE A 132 -32.92 -0.53 -63.53
C PHE A 132 -33.27 0.88 -63.06
N GLU A 133 -34.04 1.03 -61.99
CA GLU A 133 -34.26 2.34 -61.35
C GLU A 133 -32.93 2.94 -60.88
N THR A 134 -32.12 2.15 -60.17
CA THR A 134 -30.79 2.57 -59.70
C THR A 134 -29.83 2.87 -60.86
N LEU A 135 -29.82 2.04 -61.92
CA LEU A 135 -28.99 2.24 -63.10
C LEU A 135 -29.38 3.52 -63.84
N SER A 136 -30.67 3.80 -63.99
CA SER A 136 -31.17 5.03 -64.64
C SER A 136 -30.62 6.29 -63.98
N ASP A 137 -30.48 6.29 -62.65
CA ASP A 137 -29.96 7.43 -61.89
C ASP A 137 -28.44 7.65 -62.05
N ILE A 138 -27.69 6.61 -62.42
CA ILE A 138 -26.21 6.63 -62.49
C ILE A 138 -25.65 6.45 -63.90
N TYR A 139 -26.52 6.29 -64.91
CA TYR A 139 -26.18 6.04 -66.31
C TYR A 139 -25.69 7.30 -67.04
N LYS A 140 -24.64 7.16 -67.88
CA LYS A 140 -24.01 8.31 -68.58
C LYS A 140 -24.32 8.40 -70.08
N GLY A 141 -25.25 7.61 -70.59
CA GLY A 141 -25.64 7.66 -72.01
C GLY A 141 -24.81 6.77 -72.95
N ASN A 142 -23.92 5.94 -72.40
CA ASN A 142 -23.09 4.94 -73.10
C ASN A 142 -22.91 3.71 -72.19
N SER A 143 -22.00 2.78 -72.47
CA SER A 143 -21.75 1.62 -71.56
C SER A 143 -21.10 2.01 -70.21
N ASP A 144 -20.97 3.29 -69.88
CA ASP A 144 -20.41 3.78 -68.62
C ASP A 144 -21.52 4.18 -67.63
N PHE A 145 -21.22 3.98 -66.34
CA PHE A 145 -22.07 4.36 -65.21
C PHE A 145 -21.19 4.79 -64.03
N ASP A 146 -21.74 5.60 -63.13
CA ASP A 146 -21.11 5.89 -61.84
C ASP A 146 -21.40 4.78 -60.83
N MET A 147 -20.44 4.47 -59.95
CA MET A 147 -20.70 3.52 -58.87
C MET A 147 -21.60 4.17 -57.80
N PRO A 148 -22.69 3.50 -57.37
CA PRO A 148 -23.54 4.00 -56.30
C PRO A 148 -22.73 4.13 -55.01
N LYS A 149 -22.90 5.25 -54.30
CA LYS A 149 -22.19 5.49 -53.05
C LYS A 149 -22.73 4.56 -51.96
N PRO A 150 -21.87 3.82 -51.23
CA PRO A 150 -22.33 2.95 -50.16
C PRO A 150 -22.92 3.78 -49.02
N LYS A 151 -24.12 3.40 -48.55
CA LYS A 151 -24.71 3.93 -47.32
C LYS A 151 -24.02 3.28 -46.11
N ILE A 152 -22.93 3.89 -45.66
CA ILE A 152 -22.24 3.46 -44.44
C ILE A 152 -23.05 3.95 -43.23
N LYS A 153 -23.61 3.02 -42.45
CA LYS A 153 -24.32 3.33 -41.20
C LYS A 153 -23.31 3.65 -40.08
N ILE A 154 -22.77 4.86 -40.09
CA ILE A 154 -21.74 5.29 -39.12
C ILE A 154 -22.30 5.54 -37.71
N ASP A 155 -23.60 5.79 -37.59
CA ASP A 155 -24.21 6.19 -36.31
C ASP A 155 -24.21 5.06 -35.28
N ASN A 156 -24.33 3.81 -35.71
CA ASN A 156 -24.20 2.65 -34.83
C ASN A 156 -22.79 2.55 -34.24
N PHE A 157 -21.77 2.82 -35.05
CA PHE A 157 -20.38 2.82 -34.60
C PHE A 157 -20.10 3.98 -33.63
N LYS A 158 -20.64 5.18 -33.89
CA LYS A 158 -20.54 6.31 -32.96
C LYS A 158 -21.19 5.99 -31.60
N SER A 159 -22.43 5.49 -31.61
CA SER A 159 -23.12 5.10 -30.38
C SER A 159 -22.36 4.03 -29.59
N LEU A 160 -21.67 3.13 -30.28
CA LEU A 160 -20.81 2.13 -29.66
C LEU A 160 -19.59 2.76 -28.98
N MET A 161 -18.90 3.70 -29.65
CA MET A 161 -17.76 4.42 -29.07
C MET A 161 -18.18 5.24 -27.85
N ASP A 162 -19.33 5.92 -27.92
CA ASP A 162 -19.88 6.67 -26.79
C ASP A 162 -20.17 5.76 -25.59
N ASN A 163 -20.67 4.55 -25.84
CA ASN A 163 -20.90 3.54 -24.80
C ASN A 163 -19.57 3.13 -24.13
N TYR A 164 -18.54 2.81 -24.90
CA TYR A 164 -17.24 2.43 -24.35
C TYR A 164 -16.59 3.57 -23.56
N GLN A 165 -16.67 4.79 -24.08
CA GLN A 165 -16.22 5.98 -23.37
C GLN A 165 -16.94 6.11 -22.02
N SER A 166 -18.26 5.94 -21.97
CA SER A 166 -19.03 5.95 -20.73
C SER A 166 -18.58 4.85 -19.74
N GLN A 167 -18.31 3.64 -20.21
CA GLN A 167 -17.80 2.56 -19.36
C GLN A 167 -16.44 2.90 -18.74
N PHE A 168 -15.50 3.45 -19.50
CA PHE A 168 -14.22 3.90 -18.95
C PHE A 168 -14.38 5.06 -17.94
N PHE A 169 -15.27 6.02 -18.22
CA PHE A 169 -15.59 7.08 -17.26
C PHE A 169 -16.18 6.53 -15.96
N SER A 170 -17.04 5.50 -16.03
CA SER A 170 -17.60 4.87 -14.83
C SER A 170 -16.55 4.17 -13.98
N MET A 171 -15.50 3.58 -14.59
CA MET A 171 -14.37 2.98 -13.87
C MET A 171 -13.56 4.04 -13.12
N ALA A 172 -13.21 5.13 -13.81
CA ALA A 172 -12.45 6.25 -13.24
C ALA A 172 -13.19 6.93 -12.09
N ASN A 173 -14.53 6.99 -12.18
CA ASN A 173 -15.39 7.56 -11.13
C ASN A 173 -15.95 6.51 -10.17
N SER A 174 -15.44 5.27 -10.20
CA SER A 174 -15.93 4.23 -9.30
C SER A 174 -15.60 4.54 -7.84
N SER A 175 -16.52 4.17 -6.95
CA SER A 175 -16.33 4.31 -5.51
C SER A 175 -15.11 3.53 -5.03
N SER A 176 -14.86 2.33 -5.57
CA SER A 176 -13.70 1.49 -5.22
C SER A 176 -12.36 2.18 -5.56
N PHE A 177 -12.27 2.86 -6.70
CA PHE A 177 -11.09 3.65 -7.07
C PHE A 177 -10.86 4.81 -6.08
N SER A 178 -11.91 5.57 -5.79
CA SER A 178 -11.86 6.70 -4.86
C SER A 178 -11.54 6.26 -3.42
N GLN A 179 -12.13 5.16 -2.96
CA GLN A 179 -11.91 4.60 -1.62
C GLN A 179 -10.47 4.12 -1.42
N THR A 180 -9.88 3.49 -2.44
CA THR A 180 -8.47 3.08 -2.41
C THR A 180 -7.56 4.29 -2.22
N PHE A 181 -7.84 5.39 -2.94
CA PHE A 181 -7.07 6.62 -2.83
C PHE A 181 -7.21 7.28 -1.44
N GLU A 182 -8.44 7.37 -0.92
CA GLU A 182 -8.70 7.93 0.41
C GLU A 182 -8.08 7.08 1.54
N GLN A 183 -8.05 5.76 1.39
CA GLN A 183 -7.34 4.88 2.33
C GLN A 183 -5.83 5.16 2.34
N ILE A 184 -5.19 5.29 1.18
CA ILE A 184 -3.76 5.64 1.09
C ILE A 184 -3.50 6.98 1.79
N LYS A 185 -4.35 7.98 1.55
CA LYS A 185 -4.26 9.30 2.18
C LYS A 185 -4.41 9.22 3.70
N LYS A 186 -5.39 8.47 4.18
CA LYS A 186 -5.62 8.24 5.62
C LYS A 186 -4.42 7.57 6.27
N ILE A 187 -3.92 6.46 5.71
CA ILE A 187 -2.73 5.75 6.20
C ILE A 187 -1.55 6.71 6.27
N LYS A 188 -1.25 7.45 5.19
CA LYS A 188 -0.14 8.41 5.16
C LYS A 188 -0.25 9.48 6.25
N SER A 189 -1.46 10.01 6.50
CA SER A 189 -1.68 11.02 7.53
C SER A 189 -1.46 10.50 8.96
N GLN A 190 -1.70 9.22 9.22
CA GLN A 190 -1.42 8.59 10.52
C GLN A 190 0.08 8.62 10.82
N TYR A 191 0.93 8.30 9.83
CA TYR A 191 2.37 8.27 10.04
C TYR A 191 3.02 9.67 9.99
N GLN A 192 2.46 10.64 9.27
CA GLN A 192 2.98 12.01 9.26
C GLN A 192 2.89 12.72 10.62
N ASN A 193 1.98 12.28 11.49
CA ASN A 193 1.78 12.83 12.83
C ASN A 193 2.54 12.06 13.94
N GLU A 194 3.16 10.91 13.64
CA GLU A 194 3.77 10.01 14.65
C GLU A 194 5.30 9.85 14.53
N PHE A 195 5.97 10.45 13.55
CA PHE A 195 7.43 10.35 13.39
C PHE A 195 8.20 11.24 14.39
N SER A 196 8.23 10.86 15.66
CA SER A 196 9.20 11.41 16.63
C SER A 196 9.68 10.40 17.67
N ILE A 197 9.55 9.09 17.43
CA ILE A 197 9.95 8.08 18.42
C ILE A 197 10.92 7.05 17.78
N ASP A 198 12.15 7.05 18.32
CA ASP A 198 13.00 5.88 18.55
C ASP A 198 13.88 5.26 17.45
N GLN A 199 14.57 6.07 16.64
CA GLN A 199 15.89 5.61 16.14
C GLN A 199 17.01 5.78 17.19
N GLU A 200 16.91 6.79 18.04
CA GLU A 200 17.90 7.08 19.08
C GLU A 200 17.85 6.06 20.23
N PHE A 201 16.64 5.61 20.61
CA PHE A 201 16.43 4.67 21.71
C PHE A 201 16.86 3.23 21.38
N ILE A 202 16.64 2.78 20.14
CA ILE A 202 17.15 1.49 19.64
C ILE A 202 18.69 1.47 19.69
N GLN A 203 19.34 2.59 19.39
CA GLN A 203 20.79 2.71 19.41
C GLN A 203 21.34 2.76 20.86
N ILE A 204 20.67 3.47 21.77
CA ILE A 204 21.00 3.50 23.20
C ILE A 204 20.88 2.09 23.81
N TYR A 205 19.83 1.34 23.48
CA TYR A 205 19.62 -0.03 23.98
C TYR A 205 20.72 -1.01 23.53
N LYS A 206 21.13 -0.94 22.25
CA LYS A 206 22.24 -1.75 21.73
C LYS A 206 23.54 -1.47 22.48
N ASN A 207 23.83 -0.20 22.77
CA ASN A 207 25.03 0.21 23.49
C ASN A 207 25.02 -0.25 24.97
N PHE A 208 23.86 -0.20 25.63
CA PHE A 208 23.72 -0.63 27.03
C PHE A 208 23.93 -2.14 27.21
N LYS A 209 23.48 -2.95 26.26
CA LYS A 209 23.64 -4.42 26.29
C LYS A 209 25.11 -4.85 26.19
N ILE A 210 25.91 -4.14 25.39
CA ILE A 210 27.34 -4.42 25.20
C ILE A 210 28.14 -4.10 26.47
N GLN A 211 27.83 -3.00 27.18
CA GLN A 211 28.55 -2.61 28.39
C GLN A 211 28.34 -3.59 29.56
N LEU A 212 27.15 -4.19 29.68
CA LEU A 212 26.87 -5.18 30.72
C LEU A 212 27.55 -6.55 30.47
N GLN A 213 27.97 -6.82 29.24
CA GLN A 213 28.65 -8.07 28.86
C GLN A 213 30.18 -7.96 28.90
N ASN A 214 30.73 -6.73 28.88
CA ASN A 214 32.17 -6.46 28.76
C ASN A 214 32.79 -5.80 30.00
N THR A 215 32.04 -5.72 31.10
CA THR A 215 32.52 -5.33 32.45
C THR A 215 32.14 -6.43 33.42
#